data_AF-A0AAD4XMK0-F1
#
_entry.id   AF-A0AAD4XMK0-F1
#
_cell.length_a   1.000
_cell.length_b   1.000
_cell.length_c   1.000
_cell.angle_alpha   90.00
_cell.angle_beta   90.00
_cell.angle_gamma   90.00
#
_symmetry.space_group_name_H-M   'P 1'
#
loop_
_entity.id
_entity.type
_entity.pdbx_description
1 polymer ?
#
loop_
_entity_poly.entity_id
_entity_poly.type
_entity_poly.pdbx_seq_one_letter_code
_entity_poly.pdbx_strand_id
1 'polypeptide(L)' 'MILVAIVAEMLEEYTQILTRVLEPMFRDAPFPRRVRFLILRRLPYSSTTSSNLPFLPFPTARV' A
#
# COMPACT_ATOMS: atom_id res chain seq x y z
N MET A 1 -7.17 -28.13 15.11
CA MET A 1 -7.59 -26.71 15.01
C MET A 1 -7.07 -25.84 16.17
N ILE A 2 -6.64 -26.42 17.30
CA ILE A 2 -6.13 -25.67 18.46
C ILE A 2 -4.84 -24.87 18.17
N LEU A 3 -3.91 -25.43 17.39
CA LEU A 3 -2.65 -24.76 17.04
C LEU A 3 -2.89 -23.43 16.32
N VAL A 4 -3.89 -23.39 15.43
CA VAL A 4 -4.25 -22.18 14.68
C VAL A 4 -4.78 -21.11 15.62
N ALA A 5 -5.56 -21.48 16.63
CA ALA A 5 -6.08 -20.54 17.62
C ALA A 5 -4.94 -19.92 18.46
N ILE A 6 -3.98 -20.75 18.89
CA ILE A 6 -2.81 -20.27 19.64
C ILE A 6 -1.95 -19.33 18.78
N VAL A 7 -1.71 -19.68 17.53
CA VAL A 7 -0.93 -18.84 16.61
C VAL A 7 -1.66 -17.51 16.32
N ALA A 8 -2.99 -17.54 16.21
CA ALA A 8 -3.81 -16.34 16.01
C ALA A 8 -3.76 -15.39 17.23
N GLU A 9 -3.88 -15.93 18.44
CA GLU A 9 -3.77 -15.18 19.69
C GLU A 9 -2.39 -14.50 19.82
N MET A 10 -1.31 -15.23 19.53
CA MET A 10 0.04 -14.68 19.52
C MET A 10 0.26 -13.63 18.42
N LEU A 11 -0.36 -13.81 17.26
CA LEU A 11 -0.34 -12.84 16.16
C LEU A 11 -1.07 -11.55 16.55
N GLU A 12 -2.19 -11.65 17.24
CA GLU A 12 -2.97 -10.49 17.68
C GLU A 12 -2.13 -9.59 18.60
N GLU A 13 -1.53 -10.15 19.65
CA GLU A 13 -0.64 -9.42 20.55
C GLU A 13 0.57 -8.81 19.83
N TYR A 14 1.19 -9.59 18.94
CA TYR A 14 2.31 -9.12 18.13
C TYR A 14 1.93 -7.94 17.23
N THR A 15 0.77 -8.01 16.55
CA THR A 15 0.30 -6.95 15.64
C THR A 15 -0.08 -5.67 16.38
N GLN A 16 -0.57 -5.77 17.63
CA GLN A 16 -0.82 -4.59 18.46
C GLN A 16 0.48 -3.86 18.83
N ILE A 17 1.54 -4.60 19.15
CA ILE A 17 2.86 -4.00 19.41
C ILE A 17 3.43 -3.43 18.10
N LEU A 18 3.33 -4.19 17.01
CA LEU A 18 3.80 -3.78 15.69
C LEU A 18 3.15 -2.48 15.24
N THR A 19 1.84 -2.33 15.39
CA THR A 19 1.11 -1.12 15.00
C THR A 19 1.55 0.09 15.80
N ARG A 20 1.76 -0.04 17.11
CA ARG A 20 2.29 1.06 17.96
C ARG A 20 3.69 1.50 17.57
N VAL A 21 4.51 0.59 17.04
CA VAL A 21 5.85 0.90 16.54
C VAL A 21 5.81 1.49 15.13
N LEU A 22 4.94 0.96 14.26
CA LEU A 22 4.79 1.42 12.88
C LEU A 22 4.07 2.76 12.77
N GLU A 23 3.14 3.05 13.68
CA GLU A 23 2.34 4.28 13.67
C GLU A 23 3.22 5.55 13.72
N PRO A 24 4.17 5.74 14.65
CA PRO A 24 5.07 6.87 14.62
C PRO A 24 6.01 6.83 13.42
N MET A 25 6.48 5.64 12.99
CA MET A 25 7.31 5.51 11.79
C MET A 25 6.60 6.01 10.52
N PHE A 26 5.29 5.78 10.39
CA PHE A 26 4.49 6.26 9.27
C PHE A 26 3.98 7.69 9.44
N ARG A 27 3.84 8.15 10.68
CA ARG A 27 3.41 9.52 10.99
C ARG A 27 4.54 10.52 10.80
N ASP A 28 5.76 10.16 11.21
CA ASP A 28 6.93 11.04 11.17
C ASP A 28 7.71 10.93 9.84
N ALA A 29 7.67 9.78 9.18
CA ALA A 29 8.22 9.65 7.84
C ALA A 29 7.08 9.78 6.80
N PRO A 30 7.02 10.87 6.01
CA PRO A 30 6.28 10.80 4.76
C PRO A 30 6.99 9.72 3.95
N PHE A 31 6.40 8.51 3.88
CA PHE A 31 6.91 7.38 3.10
C PHE A 31 7.58 7.95 1.85
N PRO A 32 8.92 7.82 1.70
CA PRO A 32 9.62 8.56 0.67
C PRO A 32 8.90 8.23 -0.62
N ARG A 33 8.40 9.23 -1.35
CA ARG A 33 7.56 9.00 -2.56
C ARG A 33 8.19 7.96 -3.49
N ARG A 34 9.52 7.85 -3.45
CA ARG A 34 10.37 6.82 -4.05
C ARG A 34 10.04 5.38 -3.61
N VAL A 35 9.90 5.09 -2.32
CA VAL A 35 9.53 3.75 -1.80
C VAL A 35 8.09 3.40 -2.16
N ARG A 36 7.14 4.34 -2.03
CA ARG A 36 5.75 4.12 -2.47
C ARG A 36 5.68 3.75 -3.94
N PHE A 37 6.45 4.45 -4.78
CA PHE A 37 6.54 4.17 -6.21
C PHE A 37 7.23 2.83 -6.50
N LEU A 38 8.27 2.47 -5.73
CA LEU A 38 8.96 1.19 -5.86
C LEU A 38 8.09 0.00 -5.47
N ILE A 39 7.24 0.14 -4.44
CA ILE A 39 6.25 -0.87 -4.06
C ILE A 39 5.21 -1.02 -5.17
N LEU A 40 4.65 0.09 -5.67
CA LEU A 40 3.70 0.09 -6.78
C LEU A 40 4.28 -0.51 -8.06
N ARG A 41 5.57 -0.26 -8.36
CA ARG A 41 6.26 -0.83 -9.53
C ARG A 41 6.58 -2.33 -9.38
N ARG A 42 6.77 -2.80 -8.15
CA ARG A 42 7.07 -4.22 -7.87
C ARG A 42 5.81 -5.07 -7.67
N LEU A 43 4.64 -4.46 -7.51
CA LEU A 43 3.37 -5.17 -7.53
C LEU A 43 3.17 -5.78 -8.93
N PRO A 44 2.87 -7.08 -9.05
CA PRO A 44 2.70 -7.78 -10.33
C PRO A 44 1.46 -7.33 -11.13
N TYR A 45 0.85 -6.21 -10.75
CA TYR A 45 -0.34 -5.62 -11.35
C TYR A 45 -0.06 -4.29 -12.07
N SER A 46 1.16 -3.74 -12.02
CA SER A 46 1.44 -2.43 -12.65
C SER A 46 1.81 -2.51 -14.14
N SER A 47 1.96 -3.70 -14.72
CA SER A 47 2.31 -3.87 -16.14
C SER A 47 1.10 -4.02 -17.08
N THR A 48 -0.14 -3.97 -16.59
CA THR A 48 -1.34 -4.20 -17.43
C THR A 48 -2.14 -2.97 -17.81
N THR A 49 -1.76 -1.74 -17.46
CA THR A 49 -2.47 -0.54 -17.98
C THR A 49 -1.57 0.69 -18.08
N SER A 50 -0.55 0.67 -18.93
CA SER A 50 0.08 1.90 -19.43
C SER A 50 0.60 1.73 -20.86
N SER A 51 -0.19 1.10 -21.72
CA SER A 51 0.17 0.97 -23.13
C SER A 51 -1.03 0.88 -24.09
N ASN A 52 -2.24 1.35 -23.71
CA ASN A 52 -3.33 1.49 -24.69
C ASN A 52 -4.58 2.31 -24.25
N LEU A 53 -4.45 3.31 -23.38
CA LEU A 53 -5.53 4.30 -23.28
C LEU A 53 -5.34 5.32 -24.42
N PRO A 54 -6.22 5.38 -25.43
CA PRO A 54 -6.17 6.47 -26.40
C PRO A 54 -6.32 7.77 -25.62
N PHE A 55 -5.45 8.71 -25.96
CA PHE A 55 -5.40 10.08 -25.44
C PHE A 55 -6.79 10.71 -25.61
N LEU A 56 -7.68 10.57 -24.61
CA LEU A 56 -8.96 11.27 -24.64
C LEU A 56 -8.64 12.74 -24.39
N PRO A 57 -8.97 13.64 -25.34
CA PRO A 57 -8.79 15.06 -25.11
C PRO A 57 -9.65 15.47 -23.92
N PHE A 58 -9.03 16.11 -22.94
CA PHE A 58 -9.76 16.78 -21.87
C PHE A 58 -10.75 17.77 -22.50
N PRO A 59 -12.06 17.74 -22.15
CA PRO A 59 -12.96 18.78 -22.59
C PRO A 59 -12.59 20.04 -21.80
N THR A 60 -11.94 20.97 -22.51
CA THR A 60 -11.77 22.35 -22.08
C THR A 60 -13.16 22.96 -21.89
N ALA A 61 -13.66 22.98 -20.66
CA ALA A 61 -14.80 23.81 -20.31
C ALA A 61 -14.34 25.27 -20.39
N ARG A 62 -14.70 25.91 -21.50
CA ARG A 62 -14.50 27.33 -21.76
C ARG A 62 -15.89 27.98 -21.78
N VAL A 63 -15.98 29.12 -21.10
CA VAL A 63 -17.11 30.07 -20.94
C VAL A 63 -18.02 29.77 -19.77
#